data_AF-A0A7Z9FJ15-F1
#
_entry.id   AF-A0A7Z9FJ15-F1
#
_cell.length_a   1.000
_cell.length_b   1.000
_cell.length_c   1.000
_cell.angle_alpha   90.00
_cell.angle_beta   90.00
_cell.angle_gamma   90.00
#
_symmetry.space_group_name_H-M   'P 1'
#
loop_
_entity.id
_entity.type
_entity.pdbx_description
1 polymer ?
#
loop_
_entity_poly.entity_id
_entity_poly.type
_entity_poly.pdbx_seq_one_letter_code
_entity_poly.pdbx_strand_id
1 'polypeptide(L)'
;MLNLEEIKKILPHRYPFLLVDRVLEIRAGEYCQALKNISGNEAVFQGHFPQQAVFPGVMIIEALAQTAGIVIDSGKDETESGSIVFFAGINNA
;
A
#
# COMPACT_ATOMS: atom_id res chain seq x y z
N MET A 1 1.14 11.55 10.43
CA MET A 1 1.41 10.10 10.53
C MET A 1 0.08 9.39 10.56
N LEU A 2 -0.08 8.30 9.80
CA LEU A 2 -1.31 7.51 9.79
C LEU A 2 -1.04 6.10 10.31
N ASN A 3 -1.90 5.62 11.21
CA ASN A 3 -1.92 4.24 11.67
C ASN A 3 -2.82 3.36 10.78
N LEU A 4 -2.82 2.06 11.05
CA LEU A 4 -3.57 1.07 10.25
C LEU A 4 -5.07 1.37 10.13
N GLU A 5 -5.72 1.84 11.19
CA GLU A 5 -7.16 2.12 11.18
C GLU A 5 -7.48 3.38 10.37
N GLU A 6 -6.57 4.36 10.33
CA GLU A 6 -6.69 5.53 9.46
C GLU A 6 -6.45 5.15 7.99
N ILE A 7 -5.46 4.30 7.72
CA ILE A 7 -5.18 3.79 6.37
C ILE A 7 -6.38 3.02 5.81
N LYS A 8 -7.07 2.20 6.63
CA LYS A 8 -8.26 1.46 6.21
C LYS A 8 -9.45 2.34 5.81
N LYS A 9 -9.50 3.59 6.28
CA LYS A 9 -10.54 4.56 5.86
C LYS A 9 -10.26 5.13 4.48
N ILE A 10 -8.99 5.22 4.10
CA ILE A 10 -8.51 5.74 2.82
C ILE A 10 -8.52 4.64 1.75
N LEU A 11 -7.87 3.52 2.06
CA LEU A 11 -7.71 2.41 1.12
C LEU A 11 -8.86 1.40 1.25
N PRO A 12 -9.42 0.92 0.13
CA PRO A 12 -10.44 -0.13 0.16
C PRO A 12 -9.85 -1.51 0.50
N HIS A 13 -8.52 -1.69 0.35
CA HIS A 13 -7.82 -2.95 0.58
C HIS A 13 -7.99 -3.49 2.00
N ARG A 14 -8.14 -4.80 2.12
CA ARG A 14 -8.21 -5.54 3.40
C ARG A 14 -7.32 -6.78 3.32
N TYR A 15 -7.12 -7.45 4.45
CA TYR A 15 -6.41 -8.74 4.46
C TYR A 15 -7.02 -9.71 3.43
N PRO A 16 -6.20 -10.44 2.65
CA PRO A 16 -4.74 -10.55 2.73
C PRO A 16 -3.95 -9.56 1.86
N PHE A 17 -4.58 -8.49 1.35
CA PHE A 17 -4.00 -7.62 0.32
C PHE A 17 -3.90 -6.14 0.70
N LEU A 18 -4.01 -5.79 1.99
CA LEU A 18 -3.61 -4.49 2.50
C LEU A 18 -2.13 -4.57 2.92
N LEU A 19 -1.26 -3.83 2.23
CA LEU A 19 0.20 -3.97 2.32
C LEU A 19 0.90 -2.70 2.85
N VAL A 20 0.16 -1.78 3.47
CA VAL A 20 0.71 -0.59 4.13
C VAL A 20 0.32 -0.62 5.60
N ASP A 21 1.29 -0.73 6.50
CA ASP A 21 1.05 -0.83 7.94
C ASP A 21 1.00 0.55 8.62
N ARG A 22 1.78 1.50 8.12
CA ARG A 22 1.89 2.86 8.67
C ARG A 22 2.32 3.86 7.60
N VAL A 23 1.86 5.11 7.74
CA VAL A 23 2.41 6.27 7.03
C VAL A 23 3.24 7.11 7.99
N LEU A 24 4.52 7.28 7.66
CA LEU A 24 5.51 8.04 8.43
C LEU A 24 5.47 9.53 8.07
N GLU A 25 5.35 9.84 6.79
CA GLU A 25 5.31 11.21 6.27
C GLU A 25 4.36 11.30 5.07
N ILE A 26 3.67 12.42 4.91
CA ILE A 26 2.82 12.70 3.75
C ILE A 26 2.85 14.19 3.41
N ARG A 27 2.95 14.50 2.11
CA ARG A 27 2.69 15.82 1.53
C ARG A 27 1.55 15.67 0.53
N ALA A 28 0.46 16.39 0.78
CA ALA A 28 -0.81 16.24 0.07
C ALA A 28 -0.62 16.26 -1.46
N GLY A 29 -1.10 15.22 -2.15
CA GLY A 29 -1.03 15.11 -3.60
C GLY A 29 0.36 14.89 -4.21
N GLU A 30 1.43 14.91 -3.42
CA GLU A 30 2.82 14.91 -3.93
C GLU A 30 3.68 13.75 -3.45
N TYR A 31 3.60 13.38 -2.16
CA TYR A 31 4.58 12.47 -1.55
C TYR A 31 4.00 11.71 -0.37
N CYS A 32 4.40 10.44 -0.22
CA CYS A 32 4.12 9.64 0.97
C CYS A 32 5.29 8.71 1.27
N GLN A 33 5.72 8.68 2.54
CA GLN A 33 6.62 7.68 3.08
C GLN A 33 5.80 6.68 3.90
N ALA A 34 5.66 5.47 3.37
CA ALA A 34 4.94 4.39 4.01
C ALA A 34 5.87 3.28 4.51
N LEU A 35 5.38 2.48 5.45
CA LEU A 35 6.07 1.36 6.04
C LEU A 35 5.22 0.09 5.93
N LYS A 36 5.83 -0.97 5.42
CA LYS A 36 5.35 -2.35 5.42
C LYS A 36 6.35 -3.19 6.20
N ASN A 37 5.92 -3.76 7.32
CA ASN A 37 6.68 -4.76 8.03
C ASN A 37 6.59 -6.07 7.25
N ILE A 38 7.73 -6.74 7.13
CA ILE A 38 7.83 -8.07 6.55
C ILE A 38 8.04 -9.06 7.67
N SER A 39 7.15 -10.04 7.78
CA SER A 39 7.20 -11.08 8.82
C SER A 39 7.11 -12.47 8.21
N GLY A 40 7.90 -13.41 8.74
CA GLY A 40 7.82 -14.82 8.33
C GLY A 40 6.44 -15.47 8.55
N ASN A 41 5.55 -14.82 9.32
CA ASN A 41 4.18 -15.28 9.56
C ASN A 41 3.17 -14.81 8.48
N GLU A 42 3.61 -14.19 7.39
CA GLU A 42 2.74 -13.81 6.28
C GLU A 42 2.45 -14.99 5.33
N ALA A 43 1.20 -15.12 4.88
CA ALA A 43 0.72 -16.24 4.08
C ALA A 43 1.52 -16.48 2.79
N VAL A 44 2.09 -15.42 2.21
CA VAL A 44 2.90 -15.48 0.98
C VAL A 44 4.15 -16.35 1.12
N PHE A 45 4.74 -16.42 2.32
CA PHE A 45 5.93 -17.22 2.57
C PHE A 45 5.67 -18.73 2.62
N GLN A 46 4.40 -19.16 2.70
CA GLN A 46 4.06 -20.58 2.54
C GLN A 46 4.38 -21.08 1.13
N GLY A 47 4.34 -20.19 0.12
CA GLY A 47 4.54 -20.53 -1.29
C GLY A 47 5.73 -19.85 -1.96
N HIS A 48 6.30 -18.79 -1.37
CA HIS A 48 7.36 -18.00 -2.01
C HIS A 48 8.59 -17.83 -1.12
N PHE A 49 9.39 -18.88 -0.90
CA PHE A 49 9.26 -20.26 -1.35
C PHE A 49 9.32 -21.20 -0.13
N PRO A 50 8.77 -22.42 -0.18
CA PRO A 50 8.69 -23.30 0.98
C PRO A 50 10.04 -23.57 1.68
N GLN A 51 11.16 -23.53 0.94
CA GLN A 51 12.51 -23.72 1.47
C GLN A 51 13.28 -22.42 1.74
N GLN A 52 12.76 -21.27 1.31
CA GLN A 52 13.43 -19.98 1.43
C GLN A 52 12.41 -18.83 1.37
N ALA A 53 12.23 -18.14 2.49
CA ALA A 53 11.34 -16.98 2.56
C ALA A 53 11.89 -15.81 1.73
N VAL A 54 11.24 -15.50 0.61
CA VAL A 54 11.57 -14.36 -0.27
C VAL A 54 10.31 -13.53 -0.45
N PHE A 55 10.30 -12.26 -0.07
CA PHE A 55 9.09 -11.46 -0.28
C PHE A 55 8.93 -11.19 -1.80
N PRO A 56 7.77 -11.46 -2.43
CA PRO A 56 7.66 -11.32 -3.87
C PRO A 56 7.83 -9.86 -4.33
N GLY A 57 8.60 -9.64 -5.39
CA GLY A 57 8.80 -8.29 -5.95
C GLY A 57 7.49 -7.61 -6.35
N VAL A 58 6.52 -8.35 -6.87
CA VAL A 58 5.19 -7.83 -7.22
C VAL A 58 4.40 -7.32 -6.00
N MET A 59 4.64 -7.86 -4.81
CA MET A 59 4.02 -7.37 -3.57
C MET A 59 4.64 -6.04 -3.12
N ILE A 60 5.91 -5.80 -3.46
CA ILE A 60 6.58 -4.51 -3.24
C ILE A 60 5.95 -3.46 -4.17
N ILE A 61 5.76 -3.80 -5.45
CA ILE A 61 5.10 -2.90 -6.42
C ILE A 61 3.68 -2.57 -5.96
N GLU A 62 2.92 -3.57 -5.51
CA GLU A 62 1.57 -3.35 -4.97
C GLU A 62 1.58 -2.44 -3.73
N ALA A 63 2.50 -2.66 -2.78
CA ALA A 63 2.62 -1.79 -1.61
C ALA A 63 2.94 -0.33 -2.00
N LEU A 64 3.76 -0.12 -3.04
CA LEU A 64 4.02 1.20 -3.62
C LEU A 64 2.77 1.79 -4.29
N ALA A 65 2.00 0.98 -5.02
CA ALA A 65 0.76 1.41 -5.64
C ALA A 65 -0.29 1.84 -4.59
N GLN A 66 -0.43 1.09 -3.50
CA GLN A 66 -1.28 1.47 -2.36
C GLN A 66 -0.81 2.76 -1.70
N THR A 67 0.51 2.93 -1.55
CA THR A 67 1.11 4.17 -1.05
C THR A 67 0.79 5.36 -1.95
N ALA A 68 0.84 5.19 -3.28
CA ALA A 68 0.42 6.21 -4.23
C ALA A 68 -1.08 6.52 -4.13
N GLY A 69 -1.93 5.51 -3.89
CA GLY A 69 -3.35 5.72 -3.60
C GLY A 69 -3.59 6.64 -2.39
N ILE A 70 -2.77 6.54 -1.35
CA ILE A 70 -2.81 7.45 -0.19
C ILE A 70 -2.39 8.87 -0.59
N VAL A 71 -1.38 9.04 -1.46
CA VAL A 71 -0.97 10.36 -1.97
C VAL A 71 -2.12 11.02 -2.74
N ILE A 72 -2.74 10.27 -3.66
CA ILE A 72 -3.87 10.76 -4.45
C ILE A 72 -5.00 11.21 -3.53
N ASP A 73 -5.41 10.36 -2.60
CA ASP A 73 -6.50 10.67 -1.67
C ASP A 73 -6.23 11.90 -0.80
N SER A 74 -4.98 12.08 -0.35
CA SER A 74 -4.59 13.23 0.46
C SER A 74 -4.62 14.58 -0.28
N GLY A 75 -4.65 14.55 -1.61
CA GLY A 75 -4.72 15.75 -2.46
C GLY A 75 -6.10 16.01 -3.05
N LYS A 76 -7.11 15.19 -2.75
CA LYS A 76 -8.46 15.35 -3.28
C LYS A 76 -9.20 16.52 -2.63
N ASP A 77 -10.00 17.21 -3.43
CA ASP A 77 -11.05 18.08 -2.93
C ASP A 77 -12.28 17.25 -2.49
N GLU A 78 -13.11 17.80 -1.60
CA GLU A 78 -14.27 17.09 -1.01
C GLU A 78 -15.24 16.51 -2.06
N THR A 79 -15.25 17.05 -3.27
CA THR A 79 -16.08 16.59 -4.40
C THR A 79 -15.65 15.25 -5.01
N GLU A 80 -14.44 14.76 -4.70
CA GLU A 80 -13.89 13.50 -5.23
C GLU A 80 -13.93 12.34 -4.20
N SER A 81 -14.66 12.54 -3.11
CA SER A 81 -14.83 11.55 -2.06
C SER A 81 -15.58 10.30 -2.57
N GLY A 82 -15.00 9.12 -2.35
CA GLY A 82 -15.58 7.82 -2.74
C GLY A 82 -15.09 7.25 -4.08
N SER A 83 -14.21 7.93 -4.81
CA SER A 83 -13.61 7.38 -6.05
C SER A 83 -12.62 6.25 -5.76
N ILE A 84 -12.76 5.13 -6.49
CA ILE A 84 -11.81 4.00 -6.45
C ILE A 84 -10.61 4.32 -7.34
N VAL A 85 -9.41 4.20 -6.77
CA VAL A 85 -8.15 4.36 -7.50
C VAL A 85 -7.72 3.00 -8.06
N PHE A 86 -7.37 2.97 -9.35
CA PHE A 86 -6.81 1.79 -10.00
C PHE A 86 -5.33 1.99 -10.31
N PHE A 87 -4.54 0.95 -10.09
CA PHE A 87 -3.15 0.93 -10.53
C PHE A 87 -3.09 0.63 -12.03
N ALA A 88 -2.83 1.66 -12.84
CA ALA A 88 -2.82 1.54 -14.30
C ALA A 88 -1.48 1.01 -14.85
N GLY A 89 -0.38 1.30 -14.17
CA GLY A 89 0.95 0.88 -14.59
C GLY A 89 2.06 1.63 -13.87
N ILE A 90 3.28 1.20 -14.16
CA ILE A 90 4.52 1.79 -13.64
C ILE A 90 5.49 1.96 -14.81
N ASN A 91 6.17 3.09 -14.84
CA ASN A 91 7.15 3.36 -15.88
C ASN A 91 8.46 2.62 -15.58
N ASN A 92 8.97 1.87 -16.56
CA ASN A 92 10.27 1.20 -16.51
C ASN A 92 10.41 0.14 -15.39
N ALA A 93 9.37 -0.66 -15.13
CA ALA A 93 9.43 -1.81 -14.23
C ALA A 93 9.71 -3.13 -14.94
#